data_AF-A0A2E5L8T7-F1
#
_entry.id   AF-A0A2E5L8T7-F1
#
_cell.length_a   1.000
_cell.length_b   1.000
_cell.length_c   1.000
_cell.angle_alpha   90.00
_cell.angle_beta   90.00
_cell.angle_gamma   90.00
#
_symmetry.space_group_name_H-M   'P 1'
#
loop_
_entity.id
_entity.type
_entity.pdbx_description
1 polymer ?
#
loop_
_entity_poly.entity_id
_entity_poly.type
_entity_poly.pdbx_seq_one_letter_code
_entity_poly.pdbx_strand_id
1 'polypeptide(L)'
;MANHHRREDAGLEELGSKIDSFRKELDGPSKKAVGTQVAPNLVGLAMRAGVELFAGVAVGAGVGYGLDRWLETGPWLLIVCFIIGAAAGMVNVYRAINGVGMAVGYSDEKKNN
;
A
#
# COMPACT_ATOMS: atom_id res chain seq x y z
N MET A 1 23.40 45.94 34.29
CA MET A 1 23.33 44.48 34.05
C MET A 1 21.94 44.12 33.50
N ALA A 2 21.65 44.38 32.22
CA ALA A 2 20.28 44.22 31.67
C ALA A 2 20.21 43.61 30.24
N ASN A 3 21.30 43.07 29.69
CA ASN A 3 21.37 42.62 28.30
C ASN A 3 21.27 41.10 28.08
N HIS A 4 21.12 40.28 29.13
CA HIS A 4 21.03 38.82 28.98
C HIS A 4 19.61 38.34 28.63
N HIS A 5 18.56 39.01 29.13
CA HIS A 5 17.18 38.57 28.94
C HIS A 5 16.62 38.79 27.53
N ARG A 6 17.22 39.71 26.75
CA ARG A 6 16.79 40.11 25.40
C ARG A 6 17.42 39.32 24.25
N ARG A 7 18.18 38.27 24.57
CA ARG A 7 18.73 37.35 23.55
C ARG A 7 18.07 35.99 23.61
N GLU A 8 17.52 35.64 24.77
CA GLU A 8 16.83 34.39 25.02
C GLU A 8 15.45 34.42 24.38
N ASP A 9 14.72 35.53 24.51
CA ASP A 9 13.44 35.80 23.83
C ASP A 9 13.54 35.63 22.30
N ALA A 10 14.53 36.27 21.67
CA ALA A 10 14.74 36.19 20.23
C ALA A 10 15.06 34.76 19.75
N GLY A 11 15.83 33.99 20.53
CA GLY A 11 16.15 32.60 20.21
C GLY A 11 14.95 31.66 20.38
N LEU A 12 14.11 31.89 21.39
CA LEU A 12 12.90 31.12 21.64
C LEU A 12 11.83 31.35 20.57
N GLU A 13 11.73 32.57 20.04
CA GLU A 13 10.86 32.90 18.91
C GLU A 13 11.32 32.20 17.61
N GLU A 14 12.62 32.15 17.35
CA GLU A 14 13.18 31.43 16.20
C GLU A 14 12.92 29.91 16.32
N LEU A 15 13.20 29.33 17.49
CA LEU A 15 12.91 27.92 17.81
C LEU A 15 11.41 27.62 17.65
N GLY A 16 10.54 28.50 18.14
CA GLY A 16 9.09 28.39 18.00
C GLY A 16 8.65 28.39 16.54
N SER A 17 9.17 29.33 15.73
CA SER A 17 8.86 29.41 14.30
C SER A 17 9.32 28.17 13.54
N LYS A 18 10.46 27.60 13.93
CA LYS A 18 11.04 26.41 13.29
C LYS A 18 10.26 25.15 13.66
N ILE A 19 9.81 25.04 14.90
CA ILE A 19 8.91 23.96 15.34
C ILE A 19 7.55 24.09 14.63
N ASP A 20 7.04 25.31 14.45
CA ASP A 20 5.78 25.55 13.74
C ASP A 20 5.90 25.23 12.24
N SER A 21 7.00 25.58 11.59
CA SER A 21 7.26 25.22 10.19
C SER A 21 7.39 23.71 10.01
N PHE A 22 8.11 23.02 10.90
CA PHE A 22 8.19 21.56 10.88
C PHE A 22 6.83 20.92 11.17
N ARG A 23 6.07 21.47 12.13
CA ARG A 23 4.70 21.02 12.40
C ARG A 23 3.81 21.21 11.19
N LYS A 24 3.93 22.31 10.45
CA LYS A 24 3.13 22.62 9.26
C LYS A 24 3.50 21.74 8.07
N GLU A 25 4.78 21.37 7.94
CA GLU A 25 5.26 20.38 6.98
C GLU A 25 4.80 18.96 7.33
N LEU A 26 4.74 18.62 8.62
CA LEU A 26 4.18 17.37 9.13
C LEU A 26 2.63 17.35 9.16
N ASP A 27 1.98 18.52 9.17
CA ASP A 27 0.53 18.71 9.08
C ASP A 27 0.04 18.80 7.62
N GLY A 28 0.94 18.76 6.62
CA GLY A 28 0.64 18.26 5.28
C GLY A 28 0.12 16.81 5.36
N PRO A 29 -0.68 16.34 4.38
CA PRO A 29 -1.91 15.50 4.48
C PRO A 29 -1.82 14.19 5.29
N SER A 30 -1.36 14.24 6.54
CA SER A 30 -1.11 13.11 7.43
C SER A 30 -1.93 13.21 8.72
N LYS A 31 -2.91 14.12 8.77
CA LYS A 31 -3.94 14.21 9.82
C LYS A 31 -5.32 13.76 9.32
N LYS A 32 -5.41 12.52 8.83
CA LYS A 32 -6.67 11.73 8.78
C LYS A 32 -6.38 10.24 8.93
N ALA A 33 -5.74 9.87 10.03
CA ALA A 33 -5.55 8.47 10.43
C ALA A 33 -6.42 8.09 11.64
N VAL A 34 -7.63 8.64 11.80
CA VAL A 34 -8.70 8.09 12.68
C VAL A 34 -10.06 8.47 12.08
N GLY A 35 -10.51 7.68 11.11
CA GLY A 35 -11.70 7.94 10.30
C GLY A 35 -11.39 7.59 8.86
N THR A 36 -11.20 6.30 8.59
CA THR A 36 -10.56 5.78 7.37
C THR A 36 -11.43 6.04 6.14
N GLN A 37 -11.32 7.25 5.57
CA GLN A 37 -11.65 7.48 4.17
C GLN A 37 -10.55 6.81 3.34
N VAL A 38 -10.63 5.48 3.22
CA VAL A 38 -9.78 4.72 2.29
C VAL A 38 -10.02 5.36 0.93
N ALA A 39 -8.97 5.91 0.32
CA ALA A 39 -9.10 6.58 -0.96
C ALA A 39 -9.81 5.62 -1.96
N PRO A 40 -10.81 6.07 -2.74
CA PRO A 40 -11.63 5.17 -3.58
C PRO A 40 -10.81 4.27 -4.52
N ASN A 41 -9.64 4.75 -4.96
CA ASN A 41 -8.67 4.00 -5.76
C ASN A 41 -8.03 2.83 -5.00
N LEU A 42 -7.78 2.96 -3.69
CA LEU A 42 -7.25 1.89 -2.85
C LEU A 42 -8.29 0.80 -2.59
N VAL A 43 -9.56 1.17 -2.42
CA VAL A 43 -10.65 0.20 -2.27
C VAL A 43 -10.79 -0.64 -3.55
N GLY A 44 -10.82 0.00 -4.72
CA GLY A 44 -10.90 -0.71 -6.00
C GLY A 44 -9.71 -1.64 -6.24
N LEU A 45 -8.50 -1.20 -5.90
CA LEU A 45 -7.29 -2.02 -5.99
C LEU A 45 -7.34 -3.23 -5.05
N ALA A 46 -7.74 -3.03 -3.79
CA ALA A 46 -7.86 -4.11 -2.81
C ALA A 46 -8.94 -5.14 -3.20
N MET A 47 -10.10 -4.67 -3.69
CA MET A 47 -11.16 -5.55 -4.17
C MET A 47 -10.68 -6.38 -5.37
N ARG A 48 -10.03 -5.75 -6.34
CA ARG A 48 -9.46 -6.45 -7.49
C ARG A 48 -8.42 -7.47 -7.06
N ALA A 49 -7.49 -7.11 -6.18
CA ALA A 49 -6.48 -8.02 -5.68
C ALA A 49 -7.10 -9.24 -4.98
N GLY A 50 -8.14 -9.02 -4.17
CA GLY A 50 -8.90 -10.10 -3.53
C GLY A 50 -9.56 -11.03 -4.55
N VAL A 51 -10.20 -10.47 -5.59
CA VAL A 51 -10.82 -11.25 -6.68
C VAL A 51 -9.78 -12.01 -7.49
N GLU A 52 -8.64 -11.41 -7.82
CA GLU A 52 -7.56 -12.08 -8.57
C GLU A 52 -6.99 -13.26 -7.79
N LEU A 53 -6.81 -13.11 -6.47
CA LEU A 53 -6.32 -14.18 -5.60
C LEU A 53 -7.35 -15.31 -5.46
N PHE A 54 -8.62 -14.96 -5.22
CA PHE A 54 -9.71 -15.93 -5.13
C PHE A 54 -9.93 -16.67 -6.45
N ALA A 55 -9.88 -15.96 -7.59
CA ALA A 55 -10.04 -16.57 -8.90
C ALA A 55 -8.92 -17.58 -9.20
N GLY A 56 -7.66 -17.26 -8.89
CA GLY A 56 -6.53 -18.17 -9.06
C GLY A 56 -6.70 -19.47 -8.25
N VAL A 57 -7.09 -19.33 -6.98
CA VAL A 57 -7.37 -20.47 -6.10
C VAL A 57 -8.57 -21.29 -6.57
N ALA A 58 -9.69 -20.63 -6.93
CA ALA A 58 -10.90 -21.31 -7.37
C ALA A 58 -10.67 -22.09 -8.67
N VAL A 59 -9.93 -21.52 -9.63
CA VAL A 59 -9.55 -22.21 -10.87
C VAL A 59 -8.63 -23.38 -10.58
N GLY A 60 -7.58 -23.19 -9.76
CA GLY A 60 -6.66 -24.27 -9.39
C GLY A 60 -7.37 -25.43 -8.68
N ALA A 61 -8.23 -25.12 -7.72
CA ALA A 61 -9.02 -26.11 -7.00
C ALA A 61 -10.04 -26.83 -7.91
N GLY A 62 -10.74 -26.08 -8.78
CA GLY A 62 -11.71 -26.66 -9.72
C GLY A 62 -11.06 -27.60 -10.73
N VAL A 63 -9.94 -27.19 -11.32
CA VAL A 63 -9.14 -28.02 -12.24
C VAL A 63 -8.58 -29.24 -11.52
N GLY A 64 -7.96 -29.04 -10.35
CA GLY A 64 -7.38 -30.12 -9.56
C GLY A 64 -8.43 -31.16 -9.13
N TYR A 65 -9.60 -30.72 -8.67
CA TYR A 65 -10.71 -31.61 -8.33
C TYR A 65 -11.23 -32.39 -9.54
N GLY A 66 -11.37 -31.74 -10.70
CA GLY A 66 -11.80 -32.39 -11.94
C GLY A 66 -10.81 -33.46 -12.39
N LEU A 67 -9.51 -33.17 -12.32
CA LEU A 67 -8.45 -34.12 -12.65
C LEU A 67 -8.39 -35.28 -11.68
N ASP A 68 -8.48 -35.01 -10.37
CA ASP A 68 -8.50 -36.05 -9.35
C ASP A 68 -9.69 -37.01 -9.53
N ARG A 69 -10.84 -36.50 -9.96
CA ARG A 69 -12.01 -37.33 -10.22
C ARG A 69 -11.90 -38.15 -11.49
N TRP A 70 -11.18 -37.65 -12.50
CA TRP A 70 -11.00 -38.30 -13.79
C TRP A 70 -9.91 -39.37 -13.76
N LEU A 71 -8.82 -39.12 -13.03
CA LEU A 71 -7.65 -40.00 -12.94
C LEU A 71 -7.68 -40.89 -11.69
N GLU A 72 -8.68 -40.74 -10.82
CA GLU A 72 -8.83 -41.46 -9.55
C GLU A 72 -7.57 -41.35 -8.65
N THR A 73 -6.86 -40.22 -8.75
CA THR A 73 -5.56 -39.99 -8.10
C THR A 73 -5.66 -39.65 -6.61
N GLY A 74 -6.83 -39.75 -5.97
CA GLY A 74 -7.05 -39.19 -4.62
C GLY A 74 -6.92 -37.66 -4.64
N PRO A 75 -6.74 -36.94 -3.51
CA PRO A 75 -6.69 -35.46 -3.49
C PRO A 75 -5.31 -34.88 -3.89
N TRP A 76 -4.46 -35.63 -4.58
CA TRP A 76 -3.07 -35.25 -4.83
C TRP A 76 -2.95 -34.13 -5.87
N LEU A 77 -3.69 -34.18 -6.99
CA LEU A 77 -3.64 -33.13 -8.00
C LEU A 77 -4.32 -31.86 -7.51
N LEU A 78 -5.38 -31.97 -6.70
CA LEU A 78 -6.00 -30.84 -6.02
C LEU A 78 -4.97 -30.08 -5.18
N ILE A 79 -4.18 -30.76 -4.35
CA ILE A 79 -3.16 -30.09 -3.53
C ILE A 79 -2.14 -29.34 -4.40
N VAL A 80 -1.62 -30.01 -5.44
CA VAL A 80 -0.62 -29.40 -6.33
C VAL A 80 -1.22 -28.22 -7.11
N CYS A 81 -2.38 -28.40 -7.75
CA CYS A 81 -3.06 -27.35 -8.50
C CYS A 81 -3.52 -26.19 -7.60
N PHE A 82 -3.89 -26.45 -6.35
CA PHE A 82 -4.21 -25.42 -5.37
C PHE A 82 -2.99 -24.53 -5.09
N ILE A 83 -1.82 -25.12 -4.84
CA ILE A 83 -0.57 -24.37 -4.60
C ILE A 83 -0.22 -23.53 -5.84
N ILE A 84 -0.30 -24.12 -7.03
CA ILE A 84 -0.05 -23.42 -8.30
C ILE A 84 -1.05 -22.28 -8.50
N GLY A 85 -2.35 -22.51 -8.24
CA GLY A 85 -3.40 -21.49 -8.36
C GLY A 85 -3.21 -20.33 -7.37
N ALA A 86 -2.83 -20.64 -6.13
CA ALA A 86 -2.49 -19.63 -5.13
C ALA A 86 -1.25 -18.82 -5.53
N ALA A 87 -0.19 -19.48 -6.03
CA ALA A 87 1.01 -18.81 -6.52
C ALA A 87 0.69 -17.90 -7.72
N ALA A 88 -0.11 -18.37 -8.69
CA ALA A 88 -0.56 -17.58 -9.83
C ALA A 88 -1.38 -16.36 -9.40
N GLY A 89 -2.31 -16.53 -8.43
CA GLY A 89 -3.05 -15.43 -7.83
C GLY A 89 -2.14 -14.40 -7.17
N MET A 90 -1.16 -14.85 -6.38
CA MET A 90 -0.18 -13.98 -5.73
C MET A 90 0.68 -13.19 -6.73
N VAL A 91 1.12 -13.82 -7.82
CA VAL A 91 1.87 -13.16 -8.90
C VAL A 91 1.03 -12.09 -9.59
N ASN A 92 -0.26 -12.34 -9.82
CA ASN A 92 -1.17 -11.35 -10.41
C ASN A 92 -1.33 -10.12 -9.50
N VAL A 93 -1.56 -10.36 -8.21
CA VAL A 93 -1.67 -9.29 -7.19
C VAL A 93 -0.37 -8.48 -7.12
N TYR A 94 0.78 -9.14 -7.07
CA TYR A 94 2.08 -8.48 -7.05
C TYR A 94 2.29 -7.60 -8.27
N ARG A 95 1.88 -8.08 -9.47
CA ARG A 95 1.95 -7.30 -10.71
C ARG A 95 0.98 -6.11 -10.70
N ALA A 96 -0.20 -6.25 -10.10
CA ALA A 96 -1.16 -5.16 -9.94
C ALA A 96 -0.63 -4.05 -9.03
N ILE A 97 0.08 -4.41 -7.96
CA ILE A 97 0.65 -3.44 -7.00
C ILE A 97 1.91 -2.78 -7.59
N ASN A 98 2.80 -3.53 -8.22
CA ASN A 98 4.02 -2.98 -8.84
C ASN A 98 3.74 -2.04 -10.01
N GLY A 99 2.67 -2.29 -10.78
CA GLY A 99 2.24 -1.38 -11.84
C GLY A 99 1.80 -0.01 -11.32
N VAL A 100 1.32 0.06 -10.08
CA VAL A 100 0.89 1.31 -9.43
C VAL A 100 2.07 2.08 -8.83
N GLY A 101 3.07 1.38 -8.29
CA GLY A 101 4.28 2.00 -7.70
C GLY A 101 5.14 2.80 -8.68
N MET A 102 5.12 2.44 -9.97
CA MET A 102 5.80 3.19 -11.03
C MET A 102 5.04 4.47 -11.45
N ALA A 103 3.75 4.61 -11.12
CA ALA A 103 2.90 5.73 -11.53
C ALA A 103 2.68 6.78 -10.42
N VAL A 104 3.03 6.49 -9.16
CA VAL A 104 2.64 7.29 -7.97
C VAL A 104 3.80 8.09 -7.34
N GLY A 105 4.97 8.15 -7.98
CA GLY A 105 6.20 8.62 -7.31
C GLY A 105 7.06 9.68 -8.01
N TYR A 106 6.57 10.41 -9.01
CA TYR A 106 7.38 11.47 -9.64
C TYR A 106 6.57 12.76 -9.81
N SER A 107 6.35 13.47 -8.70
CA SER A 107 6.22 14.93 -8.76
C SER A 107 7.62 15.51 -8.76
N ASP A 108 8.19 15.68 -9.95
CA ASP A 108 9.37 16.52 -10.16
C ASP A 108 8.91 17.99 -10.08
N GLU A 109 8.61 18.48 -8.88
CA GLU A 109 8.50 19.92 -8.63
C GLU A 109 9.91 20.51 -8.49
N LYS A 110 10.66 20.45 -9.59
CA LYS A 110 11.70 21.44 -9.86
C LYS A 110 11.22 22.40 -10.92
N LYS A 111 11.25 23.67 -10.49
CA LYS A 111 11.60 24.86 -11.26
C LYS A 111 10.41 25.54 -11.95
N ASN A 112 10.09 26.74 -11.47
CA ASN A 112 10.00 27.93 -12.32
C ASN A 112 10.07 29.24 -11.51
N ASN A 113 11.08 30.03 -11.90
CA ASN A 113 11.38 31.47 -11.73
C ASN A 113 10.97 32.20 -10.45
#